data_AF-A0A8S3PM57-F1
#
_entry.id   AF-A0A8S3PM57-F1
#
_cell.length_a   1.000
_cell.length_b   1.000
_cell.length_c   1.000
_cell.angle_alpha   90.00
_cell.angle_beta   90.00
_cell.angle_gamma   90.00
#
_symmetry.space_group_name_H-M   'P 1'
#
loop_
_entity.id
_entity.type
_entity.pdbx_description
1 polymer ?
#
loop_
_entity_poly.entity_id
_entity_poly.type
_entity_poly.pdbx_seq_one_letter_code
_entity_poly.pdbx_strand_id
1 'polypeptide(L)'
;MSNASDSDSEDAECFLSVQELKTWKVTDLREWLRAKNLKISGTKETLVNRVYRALTSGQESGEDDGIDAVTCNIQDFELLKDDWKKIDTLDIPPLQVKDVDNYFHYQKNPTTGTRISFDKHMIKAKRFCNENFIYDIFYNKIDVDSDHCYFKANCLPSMRLKVQVGNSGQMSTFYSLHVCLSKKTGYILSGHCNCKAGDAGFCAHVGALLYTLEKTKNSCTSDACQWDRPRPIARKPSPKRVKDITFAKTDKDKTDKVKPYPGAYKPSSCDNDENEFLSEILDGLKDIYPTCVLYKTLRTECSIDKFLDTYNPQFVYRDTVDLKSETCKNVFSTFLNDMVITMDTSKQLELSTRGQHININWINARSKLLTASVFGDVCKRITDKPDCLIRRILNYDVSQQNLKVKSLEWGRLKERVAVKEYQINHLKTCQNVTVENKGLLVNPNYPYLGASIDSFVSCQVCGCGIVEIKCPYGSDKDETPWRKRQPQQCALDVKFCCELENGKLKLKGNHKYMFQVQGQMALYEVPWVDFVVWTTKGISVERISFDEALWKDMLFKLNSFYLNSIIPEFFSCRVKRGKTLFLNEKLLKNHKLI
;
A
#
# COMPACT_ATOMS: atom_id res chain seq x y z
N MET A 1 74.53 12.46 -19.31
CA MET A 1 73.74 12.98 -20.45
C MET A 1 72.63 11.99 -20.73
N SER A 2 71.47 12.50 -21.18
CA SER A 2 70.13 11.89 -21.38
C SER A 2 69.32 11.69 -20.08
N ASN A 3 68.52 12.68 -19.64
CA ASN A 3 67.15 13.06 -20.09
C ASN A 3 66.13 11.93 -19.79
N ALA A 4 64.91 12.14 -19.29
CA ALA A 4 64.15 13.22 -18.65
C ALA A 4 62.78 12.58 -18.36
N SER A 5 62.14 12.86 -17.22
CA SER A 5 60.66 12.90 -17.10
C SER A 5 60.25 13.39 -15.72
N ASP A 6 59.52 14.50 -15.72
CA ASP A 6 58.89 15.19 -14.60
C ASP A 6 58.02 14.31 -13.71
N SER A 7 58.01 14.61 -12.41
CA SER A 7 56.83 14.48 -11.57
C SER A 7 56.91 15.50 -10.43
N ASP A 8 56.28 16.66 -10.63
CA ASP A 8 55.92 17.56 -9.54
C ASP A 8 55.00 16.80 -8.57
N SER A 9 55.47 16.60 -7.34
CA SER A 9 54.71 16.02 -6.25
C SER A 9 53.87 17.10 -5.57
N GLU A 10 52.55 17.00 -5.72
CA GLU A 10 51.55 17.76 -4.99
C GLU A 10 51.74 17.61 -3.47
N ASP A 11 51.75 18.75 -2.76
CA ASP A 11 51.75 18.85 -1.31
C ASP A 11 50.45 18.26 -0.73
N ALA A 12 50.56 17.10 -0.08
CA ALA A 12 49.45 16.50 0.67
C ALA A 12 49.26 17.23 2.01
N GLU A 13 48.32 18.17 2.08
CA GLU A 13 47.83 18.72 3.34
C GLU A 13 47.14 17.62 4.17
N CYS A 14 47.75 17.29 5.31
CA CYS A 14 47.25 16.28 6.25
C CYS A 14 46.04 16.83 7.04
N PHE A 15 44.82 16.47 6.64
CA PHE A 15 43.61 16.82 7.38
C PHE A 15 43.40 15.90 8.61
N LEU A 16 43.40 16.48 9.80
CA LEU A 16 43.05 15.79 11.06
C LEU A 16 41.62 15.24 11.02
N SER A 17 41.46 13.96 11.29
CA SER A 17 40.17 13.28 11.30
C SER A 17 39.35 13.58 12.57
N VAL A 18 38.02 13.44 12.48
CA VAL A 18 37.11 13.59 13.65
C VAL A 18 37.49 12.64 14.79
N GLN A 19 38.01 11.45 14.50
CA GLN A 19 38.39 10.48 15.52
C GLN A 19 39.65 10.90 16.27
N GLU A 20 40.60 11.54 15.60
CA GLU A 20 41.79 12.11 16.24
C GLU A 20 41.42 13.31 17.12
N LEU A 21 40.51 14.18 16.66
CA LEU A 21 40.04 15.33 17.45
C LEU A 21 39.28 14.91 18.72
N LYS A 22 38.65 13.72 18.74
CA LYS A 22 38.03 13.17 19.97
C LYS A 22 39.05 12.84 21.05
N THR A 23 40.33 12.63 20.69
CA THR A 23 41.40 12.35 21.66
C THR A 23 41.88 13.61 22.39
N TRP A 24 41.61 14.81 21.86
CA TRP A 24 42.01 16.08 22.47
C TRP A 24 41.28 16.34 23.80
N LYS A 25 41.92 17.07 24.71
CA LYS A 25 41.25 17.51 25.95
C LYS A 25 40.29 18.66 25.64
N VAL A 26 39.25 18.78 26.45
CA VAL A 26 38.24 19.85 26.30
C VAL A 26 38.87 21.25 26.44
N THR A 27 39.93 21.37 27.24
CA THR A 27 40.74 22.59 27.37
C THR A 27 41.35 22.99 26.04
N ASP A 28 41.99 22.04 25.37
CA ASP A 28 42.76 22.26 24.15
C ASP A 28 41.82 22.61 22.98
N LEU A 29 40.67 21.93 22.89
CA LEU A 29 39.61 22.26 21.92
C LEU A 29 39.05 23.67 22.14
N ARG A 30 38.89 24.10 23.41
CA ARG A 30 38.39 25.45 23.72
C ARG A 30 39.44 26.52 23.44
N GLU A 31 40.70 26.26 23.72
CA GLU A 31 41.80 27.20 23.41
C GLU A 31 41.96 27.36 21.90
N TRP A 32 41.89 26.27 21.14
CA TRP A 32 41.93 26.31 19.68
C TRP A 32 40.76 27.12 19.10
N LEU A 33 39.53 26.87 19.58
CA LEU A 33 38.35 27.62 19.15
C LEU A 33 38.41 29.10 19.57
N ARG A 34 38.95 29.39 20.76
CA ARG A 34 39.14 30.77 21.24
C ARG A 34 40.14 31.53 20.36
N ALA A 35 41.22 30.89 19.94
CA ALA A 35 42.21 31.49 19.04
C ALA A 35 41.62 31.84 17.66
N LYS A 36 40.57 31.13 17.24
CA LYS A 36 39.80 31.39 16.00
C LYS A 36 38.52 32.19 16.22
N ASN A 37 38.35 32.80 17.39
CA ASN A 37 37.18 33.62 17.76
C ASN A 37 35.82 32.89 17.65
N LEU A 38 35.83 31.56 17.82
CA LEU A 38 34.65 30.71 17.75
C LEU A 38 34.09 30.39 19.14
N LYS A 39 32.80 30.04 19.20
CA LYS A 39 32.10 29.75 20.45
C LYS A 39 32.77 28.59 21.21
N ILE A 40 33.10 28.80 22.48
CA ILE A 40 33.81 27.80 23.34
C ILE A 40 32.90 27.02 24.29
N SER A 41 31.60 27.36 24.33
CA SER A 41 30.61 26.64 25.15
C SER A 41 30.05 25.42 24.41
N GLY A 42 29.79 24.34 25.15
CA GLY A 42 29.19 23.11 24.62
C GLY A 42 29.78 21.85 25.23
N THR A 43 29.20 20.69 24.88
CA THR A 43 29.74 19.36 25.22
C THR A 43 31.01 19.09 24.43
N LYS A 44 31.85 18.13 24.85
CA LYS A 44 33.10 17.78 24.16
C LYS A 44 32.87 17.47 22.67
N GLU A 45 31.81 16.73 22.37
CA GLU A 45 31.44 16.39 20.99
C GLU A 45 31.07 17.63 20.14
N THR A 46 30.40 18.61 20.75
CA THR A 46 30.08 19.88 20.09
C THR A 46 31.35 20.66 19.73
N LEU A 47 32.35 20.64 20.62
CA LEU A 47 33.62 21.32 20.42
C LEU A 47 34.46 20.62 19.34
N VAL A 48 34.51 19.29 19.35
CA VAL A 48 35.20 18.48 18.33
C VAL A 48 34.64 18.76 16.94
N ASN A 49 33.32 18.73 16.78
CA ASN A 49 32.70 18.98 15.48
C ASN A 49 32.93 20.42 15.00
N ARG A 50 32.98 21.39 15.92
CA ARG A 50 33.27 22.79 15.59
C ARG A 50 34.71 23.00 15.13
N VAL A 51 35.68 22.32 15.77
CA VAL A 51 37.09 22.34 15.35
C VAL A 51 37.24 21.66 13.99
N TYR A 52 36.65 20.49 13.80
CA TYR A 52 36.70 19.76 12.53
C TYR A 52 36.11 20.59 11.37
N ARG A 53 34.98 21.25 11.58
CA ARG A 53 34.38 22.17 10.60
C ARG A 53 35.32 23.32 10.26
N ALA A 54 35.87 24.00 11.27
CA ALA A 54 36.79 25.12 11.05
C ALA A 54 38.08 24.71 10.33
N LEU A 55 38.57 23.48 10.54
CA LEU A 55 39.72 22.92 9.83
C LEU A 55 39.41 22.53 8.38
N THR A 56 38.16 22.17 8.07
CA THR A 56 37.75 21.71 6.74
C THR A 56 37.17 22.83 5.86
N SER A 57 36.67 23.92 6.45
CA SER A 57 35.97 24.97 5.71
C SER A 57 36.80 26.22 5.40
N GLY A 58 38.04 26.34 5.88
CA GLY A 58 38.99 27.40 5.48
C GLY A 58 38.54 28.86 5.65
N GLN A 59 37.44 29.14 6.35
CA GLN A 59 36.90 30.49 6.53
C GLN A 59 36.77 30.89 8.00
N GLU A 60 37.45 31.98 8.35
CA GLU A 60 37.27 32.78 9.55
C GLU A 60 36.09 33.75 9.35
N SER A 61 34.86 33.30 9.58
CA SER A 61 33.73 34.16 9.97
C SER A 61 32.52 33.30 10.31
N GLY A 62 31.83 33.67 11.39
CA GLY A 62 30.75 32.89 11.96
C GLY A 62 29.41 33.17 11.30
N GLU A 63 28.87 32.18 10.61
CA GLU A 63 27.45 31.90 10.39
C GLU A 63 27.34 30.39 10.07
N ASP A 64 26.63 29.63 10.90
CA ASP A 64 26.60 28.15 10.87
C ASP A 64 25.31 27.70 10.18
N ASP A 65 25.30 27.76 8.85
CA ASP A 65 24.33 27.06 8.00
C ASP A 65 24.82 25.62 7.76
N GLY A 66 23.99 24.64 8.09
CA GLY A 66 24.34 23.23 7.91
C GLY A 66 23.23 22.26 8.26
N ILE A 67 22.10 22.36 7.54
CA ILE A 67 21.36 21.17 7.11
C ILE A 67 22.06 20.69 5.84
N ASP A 68 22.20 19.38 5.64
CA ASP A 68 22.57 18.78 4.36
C ASP A 68 21.59 19.25 3.27
N ALA A 69 21.86 20.43 2.69
CA ALA A 69 21.37 20.79 1.39
C ALA A 69 22.16 19.92 0.43
N VAL A 70 21.44 19.05 -0.29
CA VAL A 70 21.81 18.83 -1.69
C VAL A 70 22.05 20.22 -2.25
N THR A 71 23.30 20.56 -2.57
CA THR A 71 23.66 21.78 -3.28
C THR A 71 23.05 21.70 -4.68
N CYS A 72 21.74 21.92 -4.75
CA CYS A 72 21.11 22.41 -5.95
C CYS A 72 21.63 23.84 -6.08
N ASN A 73 22.38 24.13 -7.15
CA ASN A 73 22.64 25.50 -7.60
C ASN A 73 21.30 26.15 -7.97
N ILE A 74 20.54 26.57 -6.95
CA ILE A 74 19.31 27.33 -7.13
C ILE A 74 19.76 28.79 -7.19
N GLN A 75 19.49 29.44 -8.32
CA GLN A 75 19.76 30.87 -8.48
C GLN A 75 18.94 31.66 -7.45
N ASP A 76 19.57 32.59 -6.74
CA ASP A 76 18.89 33.44 -5.77
C ASP A 76 17.73 34.18 -6.43
N PHE A 77 16.60 34.24 -5.71
CA PHE A 77 15.38 34.87 -6.20
C PHE A 77 15.60 36.33 -6.61
N GLU A 78 16.46 37.05 -5.89
CA GLU A 78 16.79 38.46 -6.17
C GLU A 78 17.66 38.65 -7.42
N LEU A 79 18.31 37.57 -7.88
CA LEU A 79 19.19 37.57 -9.07
C LEU A 79 18.47 37.04 -10.33
N LEU A 80 17.17 36.75 -10.24
CA LEU A 80 16.38 36.28 -11.39
C LEU A 80 16.18 37.42 -12.41
N LYS A 81 16.29 37.09 -13.70
CA LYS A 81 15.90 38.01 -14.79
C LYS A 81 14.42 38.36 -14.66
N ASP A 82 14.05 39.60 -15.03
CA ASP A 82 12.69 40.15 -14.95
C ASP A 82 11.66 39.53 -15.93
N ASP A 83 11.84 38.26 -16.30
CA ASP A 83 10.98 37.48 -17.21
C ASP A 83 9.78 36.85 -16.48
N TRP A 84 9.07 37.65 -15.68
CA TRP A 84 7.88 37.21 -14.95
C TRP A 84 6.64 37.25 -15.83
N LYS A 85 5.96 36.12 -15.98
CA LYS A 85 4.64 36.05 -16.64
C LYS A 85 3.53 35.70 -15.67
N LYS A 86 2.31 36.10 -15.98
CA LYS A 86 1.13 35.67 -15.22
C LYS A 86 0.95 34.16 -15.37
N ILE A 87 0.59 33.48 -14.29
CA ILE A 87 0.50 32.02 -14.24
C ILE A 87 -0.54 31.44 -15.22
N ASP A 88 -0.15 30.39 -15.95
CA ASP A 88 -1.05 29.47 -16.65
C ASP A 88 -1.09 28.12 -15.92
N THR A 89 -2.19 27.37 -16.07
CA THR A 89 -2.33 25.99 -15.60
C THR A 89 -1.20 25.07 -16.08
N LEU A 90 -0.70 25.27 -17.30
CA LEU A 90 0.40 24.48 -17.87
C LEU A 90 1.76 24.79 -17.23
N ASP A 91 1.90 25.95 -16.60
CA ASP A 91 3.14 26.37 -15.94
C ASP A 91 3.33 25.72 -14.58
N ILE A 92 2.26 25.14 -14.00
CA ILE A 92 2.26 24.59 -12.66
C ILE A 92 2.83 23.17 -12.71
N PRO A 93 3.95 22.88 -12.02
CA PRO A 93 4.51 21.52 -11.89
C PRO A 93 3.49 20.54 -11.27
N PRO A 94 3.70 19.22 -11.32
CA PRO A 94 2.79 18.22 -10.75
C PRO A 94 2.76 18.23 -9.21
N LEU A 95 2.31 19.34 -8.62
CA LEU A 95 2.13 19.56 -7.18
C LEU A 95 0.79 19.01 -6.70
N GLN A 96 0.79 18.21 -5.64
CA GLN A 96 -0.41 17.67 -4.98
C GLN A 96 -0.58 18.25 -3.57
N VAL A 97 -1.81 18.19 -3.02
CA VAL A 97 -2.13 18.64 -1.64
C VAL A 97 -1.19 18.00 -0.62
N LYS A 98 -0.85 16.73 -0.82
CA LYS A 98 0.03 15.98 0.08
C LYS A 98 1.48 16.47 0.05
N ASP A 99 1.95 17.00 -1.07
CA ASP A 99 3.30 17.57 -1.17
C ASP A 99 3.40 18.82 -0.30
N VAL A 100 2.35 19.65 -0.32
CA VAL A 100 2.21 20.81 0.56
C VAL A 100 2.12 20.37 2.02
N ASP A 101 1.27 19.39 2.37
CA ASP A 101 1.16 18.90 3.74
C ASP A 101 2.52 18.37 4.27
N ASN A 102 3.23 17.63 3.44
CA ASN A 102 4.55 17.09 3.79
C ASN A 102 5.61 18.18 3.95
N TYR A 103 5.60 19.20 3.11
CA TYR A 103 6.52 20.34 3.20
C TYR A 103 6.47 21.01 4.58
N PHE A 104 5.31 21.01 5.25
CA PHE A 104 5.17 21.53 6.62
C PHE A 104 5.46 20.46 7.70
N HIS A 105 5.04 19.21 7.50
CA HIS A 105 5.14 18.17 8.54
C HIS A 105 6.57 17.65 8.79
N TYR A 106 7.45 17.67 7.79
CA TYR A 106 8.79 17.10 7.91
C TYR A 106 9.88 18.11 8.32
N GLN A 107 9.47 19.32 8.71
CA GLN A 107 10.40 20.35 9.13
C GLN A 107 10.86 20.14 10.58
N LYS A 108 12.18 20.27 10.76
CA LYS A 108 12.82 20.21 12.07
C LYS A 108 13.19 21.61 12.51
N ASN A 109 13.17 21.84 13.81
CA ASN A 109 13.74 23.05 14.39
C ASN A 109 15.24 23.09 14.03
N PRO A 110 15.73 24.15 13.35
CA PRO A 110 17.14 24.24 12.96
C PRO A 110 18.09 24.21 14.16
N THR A 111 17.64 24.70 15.31
CA THR A 111 18.44 24.84 16.54
C THR A 111 18.37 23.61 17.45
N THR A 112 17.25 22.88 17.47
CA THR A 112 17.03 21.76 18.41
C THR A 112 16.89 20.40 17.72
N GLY A 113 16.78 20.35 16.39
CA GLY A 113 16.57 19.12 15.61
C GLY A 113 15.23 18.41 15.87
N THR A 114 14.40 18.94 16.79
CA THR A 114 13.09 18.39 17.13
C THR A 114 12.05 18.72 16.07
N ARG A 115 11.10 17.81 15.86
CA ARG A 115 9.97 18.04 14.94
C ARG A 115 9.09 19.17 15.49
N ILE A 116 8.84 20.17 14.67
CA ILE A 116 7.90 21.24 14.98
C ILE A 116 6.56 20.90 14.34
N SER A 117 5.47 21.00 15.10
CA SER A 117 4.11 20.91 14.51
C SER A 117 3.73 22.25 13.88
N PHE A 118 3.42 22.20 12.58
CA PHE A 118 2.90 23.33 11.82
C PHE A 118 1.38 23.24 11.59
N ASP A 119 0.66 22.38 12.31
CA ASP A 119 -0.77 22.10 12.08
C ASP A 119 -1.63 23.38 12.09
N LYS A 120 -1.33 24.31 13.01
CA LYS A 120 -2.03 25.61 13.08
C LYS A 120 -1.77 26.48 11.85
N HIS A 121 -0.55 26.44 11.31
CA HIS A 121 -0.19 27.17 10.09
C HIS A 121 -0.89 26.58 8.88
N MET A 122 -0.96 25.25 8.78
CA MET A 122 -1.64 24.54 7.70
C MET A 122 -3.15 24.79 7.69
N ILE A 123 -3.81 24.73 8.86
CA ILE A 123 -5.25 25.06 8.98
C ILE A 123 -5.50 26.50 8.48
N LYS A 124 -4.64 27.44 8.86
CA LYS A 124 -4.73 28.83 8.44
C LYS A 124 -4.43 29.02 6.95
N ALA A 125 -3.47 28.26 6.40
CA ALA A 125 -3.12 28.27 4.98
C ALA A 125 -4.28 27.78 4.10
N LYS A 126 -4.92 26.66 4.47
CA LYS A 126 -6.12 26.14 3.77
C LYS A 126 -7.26 27.16 3.80
N ARG A 127 -7.45 27.83 4.93
CA ARG A 127 -8.43 28.93 5.06
C ARG A 127 -8.13 30.09 4.11
N PHE A 128 -6.88 30.53 4.05
CA PHE A 128 -6.45 31.61 3.17
C PHE A 128 -6.58 31.25 1.68
N CYS A 129 -6.28 30.02 1.29
CA CYS A 129 -6.55 29.52 -0.07
C CYS A 129 -8.07 29.57 -0.38
N ASN A 130 -8.90 29.01 0.51
CA ASN A 130 -10.36 28.95 0.31
C ASN A 130 -11.03 30.34 0.28
N GLU A 131 -10.52 31.28 1.06
CA GLU A 131 -11.02 32.65 1.14
C GLU A 131 -10.35 33.60 0.11
N ASN A 132 -9.51 33.07 -0.81
CA ASN A 132 -8.82 33.81 -1.88
C ASN A 132 -7.96 34.98 -1.38
N PHE A 133 -7.16 34.72 -0.34
CA PHE A 133 -6.22 35.71 0.20
C PHE A 133 -4.97 35.89 -0.67
N ILE A 134 -4.69 34.95 -1.58
CA ILE A 134 -3.56 34.98 -2.50
C ILE A 134 -4.00 35.59 -3.83
N TYR A 135 -3.22 36.53 -4.35
CA TYR A 135 -3.49 37.21 -5.60
C TYR A 135 -2.20 37.61 -6.33
N ASP A 136 -2.33 38.03 -7.59
CA ASP A 136 -1.22 38.42 -8.47
C ASP A 136 -0.10 37.37 -8.52
N ILE A 137 -0.46 36.15 -8.92
CA ILE A 137 0.48 35.04 -9.04
C ILE A 137 1.21 35.11 -10.39
N PHE A 138 2.53 35.17 -10.32
CA PHE A 138 3.45 35.18 -11.45
C PHE A 138 4.36 33.96 -11.41
N TYR A 139 4.79 33.53 -12.58
CA TYR A 139 5.69 32.42 -12.83
C TYR A 139 6.95 32.90 -13.53
N ASN A 140 8.10 32.36 -13.12
CA ASN A 140 9.38 32.55 -13.77
C ASN A 140 10.06 31.17 -13.94
N LYS A 141 10.46 30.85 -15.17
CA LYS A 141 11.09 29.57 -15.50
C LYS A 141 12.59 29.52 -15.17
N ILE A 142 13.19 30.62 -14.71
CA ILE A 142 14.63 30.83 -14.52
C ILE A 142 15.38 30.81 -15.86
N ASP A 143 15.49 29.63 -16.46
CA ASP A 143 16.04 29.37 -17.78
C ASP A 143 15.29 28.18 -18.43
N VAL A 144 15.41 28.00 -19.74
CA VAL A 144 14.87 26.84 -20.47
C VAL A 144 15.45 25.54 -19.91
N ASP A 145 16.74 25.51 -19.62
CA ASP A 145 17.46 24.31 -19.18
C ASP A 145 17.42 24.08 -17.65
N SER A 146 16.87 25.02 -16.88
CA SER A 146 16.77 24.87 -15.43
C SER A 146 15.70 23.85 -15.06
N ASP A 147 16.01 22.94 -14.15
CA ASP A 147 15.04 21.99 -13.57
C ASP A 147 14.05 22.66 -12.58
N HIS A 148 14.26 23.94 -12.27
CA HIS A 148 13.53 24.68 -11.23
C HIS A 148 12.75 25.86 -11.81
N CYS A 149 11.70 26.25 -11.11
CA CYS A 149 10.89 27.43 -11.43
C CYS A 149 10.45 28.15 -10.17
N TYR A 150 10.19 29.44 -10.30
CA TYR A 150 9.69 30.28 -9.21
C TYR A 150 8.27 30.75 -9.45
N PHE A 151 7.54 30.87 -8.35
CA PHE A 151 6.27 31.57 -8.30
C PHE A 151 6.37 32.72 -7.31
N LYS A 152 5.88 33.89 -7.71
CA LYS A 152 5.75 35.09 -6.86
C LYS A 152 4.29 35.44 -6.72
N ALA A 153 3.85 35.81 -5.52
CA ALA A 153 2.47 36.24 -5.29
C ALA A 153 2.37 37.24 -4.12
N ASN A 154 1.20 37.84 -3.98
CA ASN A 154 0.85 38.69 -2.85
C ASN A 154 -0.23 38.03 -1.99
N CYS A 155 -0.17 38.25 -0.67
CA CYS A 155 -1.16 37.76 0.28
C CYS A 155 -1.75 38.90 1.10
N LEU A 156 -3.08 38.97 1.17
CA LEU A 156 -3.77 39.98 1.98
C LEU A 156 -3.58 39.72 3.50
N PRO A 157 -3.53 40.76 4.33
CA PRO A 157 -3.49 40.56 5.77
C PRO A 157 -4.88 40.26 6.35
N SER A 158 -4.98 39.29 7.26
CA SER A 158 -6.27 38.81 7.77
C SER A 158 -6.89 39.61 8.91
N MET A 159 -6.18 40.59 9.48
CA MET A 159 -6.66 41.33 10.66
C MET A 159 -6.54 42.85 10.56
N ARG A 160 -5.66 43.38 9.69
CA ARG A 160 -5.36 44.81 9.59
C ARG A 160 -5.24 45.21 8.13
N LEU A 161 -5.57 46.46 7.81
CA LEU A 161 -5.41 47.02 6.46
C LEU A 161 -3.95 47.25 6.07
N LYS A 162 -3.08 47.45 7.07
CA LYS A 162 -1.63 47.56 6.91
C LYS A 162 -0.92 46.68 7.94
N VAL A 163 0.17 46.05 7.54
CA VAL A 163 0.99 45.13 8.33
C VAL A 163 2.46 45.43 8.19
N GLN A 164 3.21 45.19 9.27
CA GLN A 164 4.66 45.33 9.24
C GLN A 164 5.23 44.14 8.46
N VAL A 165 6.09 44.45 7.49
CA VAL A 165 6.80 43.48 6.67
C VAL A 165 8.30 43.62 6.88
N GLY A 166 8.99 42.49 6.81
CA GLY A 166 10.43 42.37 7.10
C GLY A 166 10.79 42.69 8.55
N ASN A 167 12.09 42.63 8.84
CA ASN A 167 12.65 42.96 10.15
C ASN A 167 12.87 44.48 10.33
N SER A 168 12.70 45.27 9.26
CA SER A 168 12.86 46.74 9.24
C SER A 168 11.61 47.53 9.65
N GLY A 169 10.46 46.86 9.84
CA GLY A 169 9.23 47.50 10.33
C GLY A 169 8.43 48.27 9.27
N GLN A 170 8.74 48.12 7.98
CA GLN A 170 8.04 48.80 6.89
C GLN A 170 6.56 48.43 6.83
N MET A 171 5.68 49.40 6.57
CA MET A 171 4.23 49.18 6.49
C MET A 171 3.80 48.84 5.06
N SER A 172 3.18 47.68 4.88
CA SER A 172 2.61 47.24 3.60
C SER A 172 1.12 46.91 3.73
N THR A 173 0.40 46.96 2.62
CA THR A 173 -1.01 46.51 2.52
C THR A 173 -1.14 45.02 2.21
N PHE A 174 -0.03 44.34 1.94
CA PHE A 174 0.04 42.92 1.63
C PHE A 174 1.39 42.31 2.03
N TYR A 175 1.43 40.99 2.17
CA TYR A 175 2.66 40.22 2.26
C TYR A 175 3.12 39.81 0.86
N SER A 176 4.39 40.04 0.53
CA SER A 176 5.01 39.53 -0.69
C SER A 176 5.64 38.17 -0.38
N LEU A 177 5.44 37.20 -1.26
CA LEU A 177 5.96 35.85 -1.07
C LEU A 177 6.39 35.23 -2.40
N HIS A 178 7.31 34.28 -2.29
CA HIS A 178 7.73 33.45 -3.41
C HIS A 178 8.01 32.01 -2.97
N VAL A 179 7.91 31.08 -3.92
CA VAL A 179 8.22 29.67 -3.74
C VAL A 179 9.01 29.15 -4.93
N CYS A 180 9.93 28.22 -4.68
CA CYS A 180 10.71 27.53 -5.70
C CYS A 180 10.26 26.06 -5.79
N LEU A 181 9.95 25.60 -7.00
CA LEU A 181 9.49 24.24 -7.26
C LEU A 181 10.31 23.57 -8.38
N SER A 182 10.49 22.26 -8.28
CA SER A 182 11.00 21.45 -9.39
C SER A 182 9.96 21.33 -10.49
N LYS A 183 10.34 21.67 -11.73
CA LYS A 183 9.46 21.59 -12.91
C LYS A 183 8.98 20.17 -13.18
N LYS A 184 9.86 19.18 -13.00
CA LYS A 184 9.59 17.77 -13.28
C LYS A 184 8.72 17.10 -12.22
N THR A 185 9.04 17.32 -10.95
CA THR A 185 8.44 16.55 -9.84
C THR A 185 7.42 17.32 -9.02
N GLY A 186 7.38 18.65 -9.12
CA GLY A 186 6.58 19.49 -8.23
C GLY A 186 7.12 19.57 -6.80
N TYR A 187 8.32 19.04 -6.55
CA TYR A 187 8.98 19.14 -5.25
C TYR A 187 9.20 20.60 -4.84
N ILE A 188 8.85 20.93 -3.60
CA ILE A 188 8.97 22.29 -3.04
C ILE A 188 10.37 22.44 -2.45
N LEU A 189 11.22 23.23 -3.11
CA LEU A 189 12.60 23.45 -2.66
C LEU A 189 12.65 24.49 -1.55
N SER A 190 11.94 25.60 -1.74
CA SER A 190 11.95 26.70 -0.77
C SER A 190 10.67 27.53 -0.87
N GLY A 191 10.39 28.23 0.23
CA GLY A 191 9.35 29.23 0.31
C GLY A 191 9.87 30.40 1.13
N HIS A 192 9.41 31.59 0.79
CA HIS A 192 9.77 32.81 1.50
C HIS A 192 8.58 33.74 1.54
N CYS A 193 8.45 34.48 2.63
CA CYS A 193 7.46 35.53 2.77
C CYS A 193 8.02 36.65 3.65
N ASN A 194 7.76 37.90 3.30
CA ASN A 194 8.20 39.06 4.09
C ASN A 194 7.40 39.26 5.40
N CYS A 195 6.69 38.24 5.90
CA CYS A 195 6.08 38.29 7.23
C CYS A 195 7.09 37.90 8.31
N LYS A 196 6.81 38.24 9.57
CA LYS A 196 7.72 37.94 10.70
C LYS A 196 8.16 36.47 10.84
N ALA A 197 7.38 35.53 10.33
CA ALA A 197 7.68 34.09 10.37
C ALA A 197 8.08 33.52 9.00
N GLY A 198 8.23 34.36 7.98
CA GLY A 198 8.35 33.93 6.60
C GLY A 198 9.78 33.69 6.11
N ASP A 199 10.79 34.12 6.86
CA ASP A 199 12.20 33.79 6.61
C ASP A 199 12.45 32.27 6.69
N ALA A 200 11.69 31.58 7.55
CA ALA A 200 11.75 30.11 7.65
C ALA A 200 10.99 29.40 6.52
N GLY A 201 10.23 30.10 5.67
CA GLY A 201 9.43 29.48 4.59
C GLY A 201 8.18 28.73 5.02
N PHE A 202 7.97 28.47 6.31
CA PHE A 202 6.83 27.68 6.83
C PHE A 202 5.70 28.53 7.41
N CYS A 203 5.48 29.73 6.87
CA CYS A 203 4.37 30.57 7.30
C CYS A 203 3.05 30.16 6.60
N ALA A 204 1.91 30.57 7.19
CA ALA A 204 0.60 30.28 6.61
C ALA A 204 0.39 30.92 5.22
N HIS A 205 1.10 32.00 4.89
CA HIS A 205 1.00 32.65 3.58
C HIS A 205 1.66 31.81 2.48
N VAL A 206 2.84 31.24 2.75
CA VAL A 206 3.54 30.33 1.82
C VAL A 206 2.68 29.09 1.56
N GLY A 207 2.14 28.49 2.63
CA GLY A 207 1.23 27.35 2.48
C GLY A 207 -0.02 27.69 1.68
N ALA A 208 -0.58 28.89 1.86
CA ALA A 208 -1.74 29.33 1.11
C ALA A 208 -1.44 29.46 -0.39
N LEU A 209 -0.25 29.98 -0.78
CA LEU A 209 0.16 30.00 -2.19
C LEU A 209 0.30 28.60 -2.75
N LEU A 210 0.96 27.68 -2.04
CA LEU A 210 1.13 26.30 -2.49
C LEU A 210 -0.20 25.57 -2.72
N TYR A 211 -1.16 25.68 -1.78
CA TYR A 211 -2.51 25.14 -2.00
C TYR A 211 -3.26 25.86 -3.14
N THR A 212 -3.01 27.16 -3.35
CA THR A 212 -3.64 27.90 -4.45
C THR A 212 -3.10 27.42 -5.81
N LEU A 213 -1.80 27.14 -5.92
CA LEU A 213 -1.18 26.58 -7.12
C LEU A 213 -1.76 25.19 -7.45
N GLU A 214 -1.84 24.31 -6.45
CA GLU A 214 -2.42 22.97 -6.62
C GLU A 214 -3.90 23.04 -7.04
N LYS A 215 -4.71 23.87 -6.37
CA LYS A 215 -6.12 24.07 -6.71
C LYS A 215 -6.29 24.62 -8.13
N THR A 216 -5.41 25.56 -8.54
CA THR A 216 -5.43 26.14 -9.89
C THR A 216 -5.15 25.07 -10.95
N LYS A 217 -4.20 24.16 -10.69
CA LYS A 217 -3.86 23.06 -11.61
C LYS A 217 -4.97 22.02 -11.76
N ASN A 218 -5.67 21.68 -10.69
CA ASN A 218 -6.69 20.61 -10.68
C ASN A 218 -8.11 21.06 -11.08
N SER A 219 -8.28 22.30 -11.53
CA SER A 219 -9.58 22.90 -11.85
C SER A 219 -10.15 22.56 -13.25
N CYS A 220 -9.62 21.52 -13.91
CA CYS A 220 -9.92 21.18 -15.31
C CYS A 220 -11.06 20.15 -15.45
N THR A 221 -12.31 20.62 -15.55
CA THR A 221 -13.34 19.93 -16.36
C THR A 221 -13.39 20.59 -17.74
N SER A 222 -13.74 19.82 -18.77
CA SER A 222 -13.42 19.97 -20.20
C SER A 222 -13.93 21.21 -20.97
N ASP A 223 -14.13 22.36 -20.34
CA ASP A 223 -14.39 23.64 -20.99
C ASP A 223 -13.52 24.73 -20.38
N ALA A 224 -13.19 25.77 -21.15
CA ALA A 224 -12.39 26.91 -20.67
C ALA A 224 -13.05 27.56 -19.44
N CYS A 225 -12.51 27.24 -18.25
CA CYS A 225 -13.06 27.68 -16.98
C CYS A 225 -12.93 29.20 -16.82
N GLN A 226 -14.07 29.92 -16.90
CA GLN A 226 -14.15 31.36 -16.63
C GLN A 226 -14.40 31.69 -15.15
N TRP A 227 -14.55 30.70 -14.27
CA TRP A 227 -15.08 30.90 -12.92
C TRP A 227 -14.01 31.04 -11.83
N ASP A 228 -12.82 30.46 -12.00
CA ASP A 228 -11.74 30.43 -10.99
C ASP A 228 -10.40 31.04 -11.46
N ARG A 229 -10.42 31.95 -12.45
CA ARG A 229 -9.28 32.88 -12.59
C ARG A 229 -9.26 33.76 -11.32
N PRO A 230 -8.11 33.97 -10.66
CA PRO A 230 -7.98 35.04 -9.67
C PRO A 230 -8.41 36.34 -10.37
N ARG A 231 -9.63 36.80 -10.08
CA ARG A 231 -10.21 37.95 -10.75
C ARG A 231 -9.25 39.12 -10.57
N PRO A 232 -8.91 39.88 -11.63
CA PRO A 232 -8.35 41.21 -11.45
C PRO A 232 -9.30 41.96 -10.52
N ILE A 233 -8.78 42.40 -9.39
CA ILE A 233 -9.56 42.94 -8.27
C ILE A 233 -10.31 44.19 -8.74
N ALA A 234 -11.63 44.11 -8.84
CA ALA A 234 -12.48 45.30 -8.82
C ALA A 234 -13.29 45.43 -7.52
N ARG A 235 -13.24 44.45 -6.61
CA ARG A 235 -13.96 44.55 -5.33
C ARG A 235 -13.12 44.07 -4.17
N LYS A 236 -12.71 45.03 -3.33
CA LYS A 236 -12.35 44.78 -1.92
C LYS A 236 -13.44 43.89 -1.30
N PRO A 237 -13.12 42.94 -0.41
CA PRO A 237 -14.13 42.24 0.36
C PRO A 237 -15.04 43.27 1.03
N SER A 238 -16.28 43.41 0.55
CA SER A 238 -17.24 44.33 1.12
C SER A 238 -17.87 43.67 2.34
N PRO A 239 -18.10 44.41 3.44
CA PRO A 239 -18.82 43.88 4.59
C PRO A 239 -20.13 43.22 4.14
N LYS A 240 -20.34 41.96 4.56
CA LYS A 240 -21.63 41.27 4.37
C LYS A 240 -22.51 41.50 5.59
N ARG A 241 -23.83 41.54 5.39
CA ARG A 241 -24.77 41.50 6.54
C ARG A 241 -24.59 40.18 7.25
N VAL A 242 -24.74 40.15 8.58
CA VAL A 242 -24.52 38.95 9.41
C VAL A 242 -25.32 37.74 8.89
N LYS A 243 -26.55 37.96 8.39
CA LYS A 243 -27.40 36.92 7.80
C LYS A 243 -26.84 36.27 6.51
N ASP A 244 -25.94 36.97 5.83
CA ASP A 244 -25.31 36.54 4.57
C ASP A 244 -23.90 35.98 4.81
N ILE A 245 -23.50 35.83 6.09
CA ILE A 245 -22.24 35.23 6.53
C ILE A 245 -22.52 33.78 6.93
N THR A 246 -21.94 32.84 6.20
CA THR A 246 -22.00 31.42 6.53
C THR A 246 -20.95 31.08 7.58
N PHE A 247 -21.37 30.81 8.81
CA PHE A 247 -20.48 30.37 9.88
C PHE A 247 -20.33 28.84 9.86
N ALA A 248 -19.42 28.32 9.03
CA ALA A 248 -19.02 26.91 9.08
C ALA A 248 -17.74 26.75 9.92
N LYS A 249 -17.73 25.81 10.87
CA LYS A 249 -16.45 25.28 11.38
C LYS A 249 -15.90 24.39 10.27
N THR A 250 -14.69 24.67 9.79
CA THR A 250 -13.95 23.68 8.99
C THR A 250 -13.91 22.39 9.79
N ASP A 251 -14.44 21.32 9.19
CA ASP A 251 -14.42 20.00 9.80
C ASP A 251 -13.02 19.72 10.37
N LYS A 252 -12.98 19.31 11.64
CA LYS A 252 -11.78 18.71 12.19
C LYS A 252 -11.61 17.40 11.42
N ASP A 253 -10.84 17.44 10.35
CA ASP A 253 -10.43 16.22 9.65
C ASP A 253 -9.89 15.25 10.70
N LYS A 254 -10.55 14.09 10.76
CA LYS A 254 -10.10 12.96 11.55
C LYS A 254 -8.66 12.69 11.16
N THR A 255 -7.79 12.54 12.15
CA THR A 255 -6.39 12.20 11.99
C THR A 255 -6.25 10.96 11.11
N ASP A 256 -6.07 11.15 9.80
CA ASP A 256 -5.61 10.10 8.93
C ASP A 256 -4.19 9.73 9.37
N LYS A 257 -3.95 8.42 9.45
CA LYS A 257 -2.68 7.89 9.91
C LYS A 257 -1.56 8.40 9.01
N VAL A 258 -0.65 9.17 9.60
CA VAL A 258 0.60 9.65 9.00
C VAL A 258 1.37 8.46 8.43
N LYS A 259 1.59 8.43 7.11
CA LYS A 259 2.62 7.59 6.48
C LYS A 259 3.93 8.37 6.44
N PRO A 260 5.11 7.73 6.60
CA PRO A 260 6.40 8.41 6.50
C PRO A 260 6.69 8.95 5.09
N TYR A 261 7.46 10.04 5.02
CA TYR A 261 7.95 10.69 3.80
C TYR A 261 8.86 9.74 2.99
N PRO A 262 8.76 9.74 1.65
CA PRO A 262 9.73 9.08 0.78
C PRO A 262 10.96 9.99 0.61
N GLY A 263 11.93 9.85 1.53
CA GLY A 263 13.30 10.36 1.33
C GLY A 263 14.26 9.32 0.74
N ALA A 264 13.79 8.08 0.52
CA ALA A 264 14.57 7.01 -0.11
C ALA A 264 13.76 6.20 -1.13
N TYR A 265 12.54 6.62 -1.46
CA TYR A 265 11.66 5.91 -2.39
C TYR A 265 11.35 6.80 -3.58
N LYS A 266 12.01 6.52 -4.70
CA LYS A 266 11.59 7.00 -6.02
C LYS A 266 10.40 6.12 -6.40
N PRO A 267 9.16 6.64 -6.51
CA PRO A 267 8.21 5.96 -7.37
C PRO A 267 8.80 6.13 -8.78
N SER A 268 9.46 5.10 -9.27
CA SER A 268 9.50 4.87 -10.71
C SER A 268 8.06 5.08 -11.19
N SER A 269 7.86 5.78 -12.30
CA SER A 269 6.62 5.70 -13.04
C SER A 269 6.35 4.20 -13.29
N CYS A 270 5.60 3.55 -12.40
CA CYS A 270 5.11 2.21 -12.62
C CYS A 270 3.91 2.34 -13.57
N ASP A 271 4.22 2.78 -14.78
CA ASP A 271 3.51 2.34 -15.97
C ASP A 271 3.83 0.86 -16.26
N ASN A 272 4.82 0.29 -15.57
CA ASN A 272 5.13 -1.13 -15.55
C ASN A 272 4.24 -1.89 -14.57
N ASP A 273 3.88 -3.11 -14.97
CA ASP A 273 3.14 -4.10 -14.20
C ASP A 273 3.65 -4.16 -12.74
N GLU A 274 2.75 -4.13 -11.75
CA GLU A 274 3.10 -4.20 -10.32
C GLU A 274 4.01 -5.41 -10.01
N ASN A 275 3.92 -6.48 -10.83
CA ASN A 275 4.77 -7.68 -10.74
C ASN A 275 6.20 -7.46 -11.26
N GLU A 276 6.39 -6.57 -12.24
CA GLU A 276 7.70 -6.26 -12.83
C GLU A 276 8.52 -5.41 -11.85
N PHE A 277 7.91 -4.39 -11.25
CA PHE A 277 8.53 -3.57 -10.21
C PHE A 277 8.97 -4.39 -8.99
N LEU A 278 8.14 -5.34 -8.55
CA LEU A 278 8.51 -6.22 -7.45
C LEU A 278 9.69 -7.11 -7.84
N SER A 279 9.72 -7.64 -9.06
CA SER A 279 10.82 -8.47 -9.56
C SER A 279 12.15 -7.71 -9.58
N GLU A 280 12.17 -6.48 -10.11
CA GLU A 280 13.37 -5.64 -10.14
C GLU A 280 13.95 -5.35 -8.74
N ILE A 281 13.07 -5.05 -7.77
CA ILE A 281 13.49 -4.85 -6.37
C ILE A 281 14.10 -6.11 -5.79
N LEU A 282 13.51 -7.27 -6.05
CA LEU A 282 13.99 -8.54 -5.51
C LEU A 282 15.31 -8.96 -6.14
N ASP A 283 15.55 -8.67 -7.41
CA ASP A 283 16.85 -8.93 -8.03
C ASP A 283 17.94 -7.99 -7.50
N GLY A 284 17.65 -6.69 -7.35
CA GLY A 284 18.60 -5.78 -6.68
C GLY A 284 18.92 -6.20 -5.24
N LEU A 285 17.95 -6.71 -4.50
CA LEU A 285 18.16 -7.24 -3.15
C LEU A 285 18.97 -8.55 -3.13
N LYS A 286 18.93 -9.37 -4.19
CA LYS A 286 19.79 -10.58 -4.33
C LYS A 286 21.24 -10.19 -4.31
N ASP A 287 21.56 -9.20 -5.13
CA ASP A 287 22.94 -8.85 -5.42
C ASP A 287 23.57 -8.11 -4.24
N ILE A 288 22.77 -7.31 -3.52
CA ILE A 288 23.25 -6.50 -2.40
C ILE A 288 23.19 -7.27 -1.07
N TYR A 289 22.06 -7.92 -0.76
CA TYR A 289 21.88 -8.57 0.55
C TYR A 289 20.90 -9.76 0.49
N PRO A 290 21.35 -10.92 -0.04
CA PRO A 290 20.49 -12.09 -0.30
C PRO A 290 19.99 -12.78 0.98
N THR A 291 20.45 -12.35 2.15
CA THR A 291 20.00 -12.87 3.44
C THR A 291 18.96 -12.01 4.13
N CYS A 292 18.60 -10.85 3.56
CA CYS A 292 17.67 -9.91 4.18
C CYS A 292 16.26 -10.50 4.29
N VAL A 293 15.54 -10.15 5.36
CA VAL A 293 14.21 -10.68 5.64
C VAL A 293 13.23 -10.33 4.53
N LEU A 294 13.27 -9.11 3.98
CA LEU A 294 12.41 -8.72 2.86
C LEU A 294 12.65 -9.62 1.65
N TYR A 295 13.92 -9.80 1.25
CA TYR A 295 14.31 -10.66 0.14
C TYR A 295 13.90 -12.12 0.39
N LYS A 296 14.26 -12.71 1.54
CA LYS A 296 13.87 -14.08 1.88
C LYS A 296 12.36 -14.30 1.98
N THR A 297 11.59 -13.25 2.31
CA THR A 297 10.13 -13.34 2.48
C THR A 297 9.38 -13.09 1.17
N LEU A 298 9.88 -12.18 0.34
CA LEU A 298 9.20 -11.71 -0.88
C LEU A 298 9.77 -12.35 -2.13
N ARG A 299 11.07 -12.65 -2.17
CA ARG A 299 11.66 -13.46 -3.23
C ARG A 299 11.18 -14.88 -3.01
N THR A 300 10.10 -15.13 -3.70
CA THR A 300 9.65 -16.46 -4.03
C THR A 300 10.62 -16.99 -5.07
N GLU A 301 11.82 -17.41 -4.66
CA GLU A 301 12.53 -18.43 -5.43
C GLU A 301 11.75 -19.73 -5.25
N CYS A 302 10.65 -19.84 -5.96
CA CYS A 302 10.00 -21.08 -6.31
C CYS A 302 8.95 -20.67 -7.33
N SER A 303 9.42 -20.61 -8.58
CA SER A 303 8.51 -20.86 -9.69
C SER A 303 7.65 -22.07 -9.31
N ILE A 304 6.34 -21.91 -9.50
CA ILE A 304 5.38 -22.99 -9.31
C ILE A 304 5.18 -23.76 -10.62
N ASP A 305 6.05 -23.58 -11.62
CA ASP A 305 5.88 -24.18 -12.95
C ASP A 305 5.82 -25.70 -12.86
N LYS A 306 6.70 -26.31 -12.05
CA LYS A 306 6.65 -27.76 -11.78
C LYS A 306 5.29 -28.22 -11.27
N PHE A 307 4.64 -27.40 -10.43
CA PHE A 307 3.29 -27.68 -9.95
C PHE A 307 2.26 -27.45 -11.06
N LEU A 308 2.35 -26.35 -11.81
CA LEU A 308 1.41 -26.01 -12.87
C LEU A 308 1.45 -27.01 -14.04
N ASP A 309 2.64 -27.53 -14.36
CA ASP A 309 2.87 -28.50 -15.43
C ASP A 309 2.12 -29.81 -15.19
N THR A 310 1.91 -30.20 -13.92
CA THR A 310 1.07 -31.36 -13.55
C THR A 310 -0.36 -31.25 -14.06
N TYR A 311 -0.85 -30.03 -14.32
CA TYR A 311 -2.23 -29.78 -14.76
C TYR A 311 -2.35 -29.43 -16.24
N ASN A 312 -1.25 -29.44 -16.99
CA ASN A 312 -1.27 -29.13 -18.41
C ASN A 312 -1.59 -30.41 -19.22
N PRO A 313 -2.68 -30.43 -20.00
CA PRO A 313 -3.00 -31.58 -20.82
C PRO A 313 -2.03 -31.66 -22.02
N GLN A 314 -1.73 -32.89 -22.47
CA GLN A 314 -0.83 -33.12 -23.61
C GLN A 314 -1.39 -32.58 -24.94
N PHE A 315 -2.71 -32.43 -25.04
CA PHE A 315 -3.40 -31.92 -26.21
C PHE A 315 -4.74 -31.29 -25.82
N VAL A 316 -5.38 -30.61 -26.77
CA VAL A 316 -6.71 -30.00 -26.59
C VAL A 316 -7.67 -30.52 -27.66
N TYR A 317 -8.86 -30.94 -27.25
CA TYR A 317 -9.93 -31.38 -28.13
C TYR A 317 -10.56 -30.23 -28.92
N ARG A 318 -11.01 -30.53 -30.13
CA ARG A 318 -11.85 -29.64 -30.93
C ARG A 318 -13.25 -29.49 -30.32
N ASP A 319 -13.94 -28.42 -30.68
CA ASP A 319 -15.28 -28.12 -30.15
C ASP A 319 -16.36 -29.13 -30.56
N THR A 320 -16.13 -29.89 -31.63
CA THR A 320 -17.06 -30.90 -32.12
C THR A 320 -16.99 -32.22 -31.37
N VAL A 321 -15.96 -32.44 -30.53
CA VAL A 321 -15.77 -33.70 -29.81
C VAL A 321 -16.81 -33.86 -28.70
N ASP A 322 -17.41 -35.05 -28.60
CA ASP A 322 -18.26 -35.39 -27.46
C ASP A 322 -17.40 -35.77 -26.24
N LEU A 323 -17.25 -34.84 -25.31
CA LEU A 323 -16.50 -35.04 -24.06
C LEU A 323 -17.16 -36.06 -23.12
N LYS A 324 -18.41 -36.49 -23.38
CA LYS A 324 -19.07 -37.57 -22.64
C LYS A 324 -18.80 -38.96 -23.21
N SER A 325 -18.11 -39.06 -24.36
CA SER A 325 -17.74 -40.33 -24.95
C SER A 325 -16.82 -41.14 -24.02
N GLU A 326 -16.90 -42.46 -24.12
CA GLU A 326 -16.10 -43.36 -23.28
C GLU A 326 -14.60 -43.15 -23.52
N THR A 327 -14.20 -42.89 -24.77
CA THR A 327 -12.82 -42.55 -25.11
C THR A 327 -12.33 -41.31 -24.35
N CYS A 328 -13.12 -40.24 -24.28
CA CYS A 328 -12.74 -39.04 -23.54
C CYS A 328 -12.67 -39.31 -22.02
N LYS A 329 -13.64 -40.03 -21.46
CA LYS A 329 -13.66 -40.39 -20.04
C LYS A 329 -12.43 -41.21 -19.62
N ASN A 330 -12.00 -42.13 -20.47
CA ASN A 330 -10.78 -42.91 -20.23
C ASN A 330 -9.55 -42.00 -20.19
N VAL A 331 -9.41 -41.08 -21.14
CA VAL A 331 -8.32 -40.08 -21.13
C VAL A 331 -8.34 -39.23 -19.87
N PHE A 332 -9.51 -38.75 -19.44
CA PHE A 332 -9.63 -37.94 -18.21
C PHE A 332 -9.29 -38.72 -16.95
N SER A 333 -9.68 -40.00 -16.89
CA SER A 333 -9.39 -40.88 -15.76
C SER A 333 -7.90 -41.19 -15.69
N THR A 334 -7.26 -41.48 -16.82
CA THR A 334 -5.80 -41.64 -16.91
C THR A 334 -5.09 -40.36 -16.47
N PHE A 335 -5.50 -39.20 -16.99
CA PHE A 335 -4.90 -37.92 -16.60
C PHE A 335 -4.99 -37.65 -15.09
N LEU A 336 -6.13 -37.96 -14.46
CA LEU A 336 -6.28 -37.84 -13.00
C LEU A 336 -5.37 -38.81 -12.23
N ASN A 337 -5.28 -40.06 -12.67
CA ASN A 337 -4.46 -41.09 -12.03
C ASN A 337 -2.96 -40.81 -12.17
N ASP A 338 -2.55 -40.16 -13.26
CA ASP A 338 -1.17 -39.77 -13.52
C ASP A 338 -0.75 -38.49 -12.77
N MET A 339 -1.68 -37.78 -12.11
CA MET A 339 -1.34 -36.60 -11.31
C MET A 339 -0.50 -36.99 -10.10
N VAL A 340 0.74 -36.53 -10.07
CA VAL A 340 1.66 -36.74 -8.94
C VAL A 340 2.18 -35.39 -8.45
N ILE A 341 2.01 -35.15 -7.15
CA ILE A 341 2.60 -34.00 -6.46
C ILE A 341 3.46 -34.54 -5.33
N THR A 342 4.75 -34.21 -5.35
CA THR A 342 5.65 -34.63 -4.28
C THR A 342 5.46 -33.77 -3.05
N MET A 343 5.83 -34.30 -1.87
CA MET A 343 5.82 -33.51 -0.63
C MET A 343 6.66 -32.23 -0.74
N ASP A 344 7.78 -32.28 -1.47
CA ASP A 344 8.62 -31.10 -1.68
C ASP A 344 7.95 -30.07 -2.58
N THR A 345 7.29 -30.51 -3.66
CA THR A 345 6.49 -29.61 -4.52
C THR A 345 5.36 -28.96 -3.72
N SER A 346 4.69 -29.72 -2.86
CA SER A 346 3.63 -29.21 -1.97
C SER A 346 4.16 -28.17 -0.97
N LYS A 347 5.30 -28.44 -0.31
CA LYS A 347 5.95 -27.49 0.61
C LYS A 347 6.39 -26.22 -0.11
N GLN A 348 7.00 -26.37 -1.28
CA GLN A 348 7.41 -25.24 -2.12
C GLN A 348 6.21 -24.40 -2.55
N LEU A 349 5.10 -25.04 -2.95
CA LEU A 349 3.86 -24.37 -3.27
C LEU A 349 3.34 -23.55 -2.08
N GLU A 350 3.27 -24.14 -0.87
CA GLU A 350 2.81 -23.43 0.32
C GLU A 350 3.62 -22.17 0.59
N LEU A 351 4.95 -22.30 0.62
CA LEU A 351 5.86 -21.17 0.80
C LEU A 351 5.64 -20.12 -0.29
N SER A 352 5.45 -20.57 -1.53
CA SER A 352 5.40 -19.69 -2.70
C SER A 352 4.09 -18.96 -2.90
N THR A 353 3.08 -19.36 -2.14
CA THR A 353 1.72 -18.83 -2.23
C THR A 353 1.29 -18.12 -0.94
N ARG A 354 2.23 -17.92 0.00
CA ARG A 354 2.02 -17.06 1.18
C ARG A 354 1.68 -15.63 0.75
N GLY A 355 0.82 -14.96 1.53
CA GLY A 355 0.22 -13.68 1.14
C GLY A 355 -1.11 -13.82 0.40
N GLN A 356 -1.44 -15.03 -0.09
CA GLN A 356 -2.75 -15.38 -0.61
C GLN A 356 -3.24 -14.44 -1.72
N HIS A 357 -4.28 -13.64 -1.47
CA HIS A 357 -4.95 -12.82 -2.49
C HIS A 357 -4.08 -11.75 -3.16
N ILE A 358 -2.94 -11.37 -2.57
CA ILE A 358 -1.96 -10.45 -3.16
C ILE A 358 -0.82 -11.19 -3.87
N ASN A 359 -0.82 -12.52 -3.88
CA ASN A 359 0.23 -13.35 -4.46
C ASN A 359 -0.28 -13.99 -5.77
N ILE A 360 0.40 -13.69 -6.88
CA ILE A 360 0.01 -14.20 -8.20
C ILE A 360 0.16 -15.72 -8.33
N ASN A 361 1.18 -16.33 -7.71
CA ASN A 361 1.33 -17.79 -7.67
C ASN A 361 0.15 -18.44 -6.96
N TRP A 362 -0.37 -17.81 -5.90
CA TRP A 362 -1.57 -18.29 -5.21
C TRP A 362 -2.79 -18.25 -6.13
N ILE A 363 -2.96 -17.17 -6.91
CA ILE A 363 -4.05 -17.06 -7.90
C ILE A 363 -3.92 -18.14 -8.98
N ASN A 364 -2.72 -18.30 -9.54
CA ASN A 364 -2.41 -19.24 -10.62
C ASN A 364 -2.61 -20.69 -10.17
N ALA A 365 -2.05 -21.07 -9.02
CA ALA A 365 -2.19 -22.43 -8.50
C ALA A 365 -3.65 -22.78 -8.17
N ARG A 366 -4.40 -21.85 -7.57
CA ARG A 366 -5.82 -22.06 -7.25
C ARG A 366 -6.68 -22.26 -8.48
N SER A 367 -6.32 -21.65 -9.61
CA SER A 367 -7.03 -21.83 -10.87
C SER A 367 -6.96 -23.27 -11.42
N LYS A 368 -6.17 -24.15 -10.80
CA LYS A 368 -6.03 -25.57 -11.17
C LYS A 368 -6.74 -26.52 -10.20
N LEU A 369 -7.19 -26.05 -9.04
CA LEU A 369 -7.62 -26.90 -7.93
C LEU A 369 -9.09 -26.69 -7.58
N LEU A 370 -9.73 -27.71 -7.00
CA LEU A 370 -10.86 -27.46 -6.12
C LEU A 370 -10.31 -26.98 -4.78
N THR A 371 -10.55 -25.72 -4.44
CA THR A 371 -10.11 -25.18 -3.15
C THR A 371 -11.18 -25.35 -2.08
N ALA A 372 -10.80 -25.53 -0.81
CA ALA A 372 -11.74 -25.81 0.29
C ALA A 372 -12.96 -24.87 0.36
N SER A 373 -12.79 -23.59 0.04
CA SER A 373 -13.88 -22.60 0.03
C SER A 373 -14.98 -22.87 -1.00
N VAL A 374 -14.75 -23.69 -2.02
CA VAL A 374 -15.76 -24.12 -3.00
C VAL A 374 -16.33 -25.52 -2.73
N PHE A 375 -15.81 -26.25 -1.73
CA PHE A 375 -16.26 -27.63 -1.47
C PHE A 375 -17.75 -27.70 -1.14
N GLY A 376 -18.26 -26.77 -0.33
CA GLY A 376 -19.69 -26.68 -0.05
C GLY A 376 -20.54 -26.40 -1.29
N ASP A 377 -20.02 -25.67 -2.28
CA ASP A 377 -20.76 -25.40 -3.52
C ASP A 377 -20.77 -26.63 -4.44
N VAL A 378 -19.73 -27.47 -4.41
CA VAL A 378 -19.67 -28.74 -5.15
C VAL A 378 -20.53 -29.81 -4.49
N CYS A 379 -20.35 -30.06 -3.18
CA CYS A 379 -21.00 -31.15 -2.47
C CYS A 379 -22.53 -30.98 -2.35
N LYS A 380 -23.02 -29.75 -2.45
CA LYS A 380 -24.44 -29.39 -2.34
C LYS A 380 -25.09 -29.11 -3.70
N ARG A 381 -24.35 -29.35 -4.79
CA ARG A 381 -24.80 -29.03 -6.14
C ARG A 381 -25.90 -29.99 -6.59
N ILE A 382 -27.00 -29.43 -7.09
CA ILE A 382 -28.15 -30.19 -7.63
C ILE A 382 -28.24 -30.07 -9.16
N THR A 383 -27.84 -28.91 -9.71
CA THR A 383 -27.85 -28.68 -11.16
C THR A 383 -26.88 -29.64 -11.88
N ASP A 384 -27.11 -29.91 -13.16
CA ASP A 384 -26.25 -30.70 -14.03
C ASP A 384 -25.23 -29.85 -14.81
N LYS A 385 -25.50 -28.56 -15.08
CA LYS A 385 -24.62 -27.63 -15.83
C LYS A 385 -23.47 -27.02 -15.00
N PRO A 386 -22.19 -27.39 -15.22
CA PRO A 386 -21.09 -27.01 -14.32
C PRO A 386 -20.47 -25.64 -14.67
N ASP A 387 -20.82 -25.06 -15.81
CA ASP A 387 -20.10 -23.97 -16.49
C ASP A 387 -19.86 -22.73 -15.62
N CYS A 388 -20.88 -22.26 -14.88
CA CYS A 388 -20.74 -21.10 -13.99
C CYS A 388 -19.76 -21.38 -12.84
N LEU A 389 -19.78 -22.60 -12.30
CA LEU A 389 -18.89 -22.99 -11.22
C LEU A 389 -17.46 -23.16 -11.73
N ILE A 390 -17.30 -23.75 -12.92
CA ILE A 390 -16.01 -23.86 -13.62
C ILE A 390 -15.39 -22.49 -13.85
N ARG A 391 -16.14 -21.51 -14.41
CA ARG A 391 -15.64 -20.13 -14.62
C ARG A 391 -15.07 -19.53 -13.35
N ARG A 392 -15.75 -19.73 -12.23
CA ARG A 392 -15.32 -19.21 -10.92
C ARG A 392 -14.11 -19.95 -10.36
N ILE A 393 -14.05 -21.28 -10.50
CA ILE A 393 -12.93 -22.10 -9.99
C ILE A 393 -11.65 -21.84 -10.80
N LEU A 394 -11.76 -21.85 -12.14
CA LEU A 394 -10.63 -21.66 -13.06
C LEU A 394 -10.28 -20.19 -13.29
N ASN A 395 -10.92 -19.27 -12.57
CA ASN A 395 -10.67 -17.83 -12.60
C ASN A 395 -10.81 -17.20 -14.00
N TYR A 396 -11.83 -17.60 -14.77
CA TYR A 396 -12.11 -17.05 -16.11
C TYR A 396 -12.91 -15.75 -16.08
N ASP A 397 -13.57 -15.43 -14.97
CA ASP A 397 -14.35 -14.20 -14.83
C ASP A 397 -13.47 -12.98 -14.50
N VAL A 398 -12.87 -12.39 -15.54
CA VAL A 398 -12.05 -11.17 -15.43
C VAL A 398 -12.84 -9.98 -14.85
N SER A 399 -14.16 -9.93 -15.10
CA SER A 399 -15.04 -8.86 -14.61
C SER A 399 -15.19 -8.85 -13.08
N GLN A 400 -15.01 -9.99 -12.39
CA GLN A 400 -15.09 -10.05 -10.93
C GLN A 400 -13.80 -9.63 -10.23
N GLN A 401 -12.66 -9.62 -10.94
CA GLN A 401 -11.37 -9.22 -10.35
C GLN A 401 -11.32 -7.73 -10.02
N ASN A 402 -12.12 -6.90 -10.72
CA ASN A 402 -12.19 -5.44 -10.52
C ASN A 402 -13.36 -4.98 -9.62
N LEU A 403 -14.22 -5.89 -9.14
CA LEU A 403 -15.33 -5.51 -8.27
C LEU A 403 -14.85 -5.36 -6.83
N LYS A 404 -14.81 -4.11 -6.34
CA LYS A 404 -14.60 -3.81 -4.91
C LYS A 404 -15.84 -4.23 -4.09
N VAL A 405 -15.90 -5.50 -3.72
CA VAL A 405 -16.94 -6.03 -2.83
C VAL A 405 -16.62 -5.64 -1.39
N LYS A 406 -17.42 -4.73 -0.82
CA LYS A 406 -17.21 -4.18 0.55
C LYS A 406 -17.01 -5.26 1.62
N SER A 407 -17.71 -6.39 1.51
CA SER A 407 -17.59 -7.49 2.48
C SER A 407 -16.24 -8.21 2.41
N LEU A 408 -15.66 -8.36 1.21
CA LEU A 408 -14.32 -8.95 1.03
C LEU A 408 -13.23 -7.98 1.52
N GLU A 409 -13.35 -6.70 1.21
CA GLU A 409 -12.43 -5.66 1.69
C GLU A 409 -12.44 -5.58 3.23
N TRP A 410 -13.64 -5.61 3.82
CA TRP A 410 -13.80 -5.66 5.27
C TRP A 410 -13.14 -6.90 5.88
N GLY A 411 -13.36 -8.08 5.29
CA GLY A 411 -12.72 -9.33 5.70
C GLY A 411 -11.21 -9.20 5.75
N ARG A 412 -10.60 -8.83 4.61
CA ARG A 412 -9.14 -8.65 4.47
C ARG A 412 -8.58 -7.61 5.44
N LEU A 413 -9.30 -6.52 5.69
CA LEU A 413 -8.86 -5.47 6.62
C LEU A 413 -8.88 -5.93 8.08
N LYS A 414 -9.83 -6.80 8.45
CA LYS A 414 -10.10 -7.17 9.85
C LYS A 414 -9.55 -8.52 10.27
N GLU A 415 -9.24 -9.40 9.33
CA GLU A 415 -8.67 -10.72 9.57
C GLU A 415 -7.48 -10.68 10.54
N ARG A 416 -6.47 -9.83 10.28
CA ARG A 416 -5.31 -9.69 11.16
C ARG A 416 -5.65 -9.20 12.58
N VAL A 417 -6.72 -8.42 12.73
CA VAL A 417 -7.19 -7.98 14.06
C VAL A 417 -7.83 -9.16 14.79
N ALA A 418 -8.66 -9.92 14.09
CA ALA A 418 -9.32 -11.12 14.61
C ALA A 418 -8.32 -12.21 14.99
N VAL A 419 -7.28 -12.48 14.18
CA VAL A 419 -6.20 -13.43 14.51
C VAL A 419 -5.52 -13.04 15.82
N LYS A 420 -5.18 -11.75 16.00
CA LYS A 420 -4.53 -11.27 17.23
C LYS A 420 -5.43 -11.42 18.45
N GLU A 421 -6.71 -11.06 18.33
CA GLU A 421 -7.65 -11.21 19.42
C GLU A 421 -7.89 -12.69 19.79
N TYR A 422 -7.99 -13.56 18.79
CA TYR A 422 -8.03 -15.00 18.97
C TYR A 422 -6.79 -15.50 19.73
N GLN A 423 -5.58 -15.13 19.28
CA GLN A 423 -4.34 -15.56 19.91
C GLN A 423 -4.26 -15.11 21.38
N ILE A 424 -4.62 -13.87 21.68
CA ILE A 424 -4.67 -13.34 23.06
C ILE A 424 -5.65 -14.14 23.91
N ASN A 425 -6.83 -14.47 23.38
CA ASN A 425 -7.82 -15.23 24.12
C ASN A 425 -7.40 -16.69 24.33
N HIS A 426 -6.78 -17.33 23.34
CA HIS A 426 -6.27 -18.69 23.45
C HIS A 426 -5.15 -18.78 24.50
N LEU A 427 -4.27 -17.78 24.56
CA LEU A 427 -3.20 -17.70 25.57
C LEU A 427 -3.71 -17.51 27.02
N LYS A 428 -4.97 -17.09 27.23
CA LYS A 428 -5.55 -17.01 28.59
C LYS A 428 -5.85 -18.39 29.17
N THR A 429 -6.12 -19.37 28.33
CA THR A 429 -6.54 -20.72 28.73
C THR A 429 -5.48 -21.79 28.40
N CYS A 430 -4.44 -21.44 27.65
CA CYS A 430 -3.39 -22.37 27.23
C CYS A 430 -2.01 -21.73 27.27
N GLN A 431 -0.97 -22.56 27.20
CA GLN A 431 0.44 -22.15 27.23
C GLN A 431 1.14 -22.44 25.89
N ASN A 432 2.19 -21.67 25.57
CA ASN A 432 3.02 -21.84 24.39
C ASN A 432 2.23 -21.95 23.07
N VAL A 433 1.31 -21.00 22.85
CA VAL A 433 0.48 -20.95 21.64
C VAL A 433 1.20 -20.18 20.54
N THR A 434 1.53 -20.85 19.44
CA THR A 434 2.00 -20.19 18.22
C THR A 434 0.89 -20.19 17.16
N VAL A 435 0.84 -19.09 16.41
CA VAL A 435 -0.12 -18.89 15.33
C VAL A 435 0.67 -18.46 14.10
N GLU A 436 0.57 -19.23 13.03
CA GLU A 436 1.36 -19.05 11.81
C GLU A 436 0.47 -18.85 10.59
N ASN A 437 0.83 -17.88 9.75
CA ASN A 437 0.21 -17.74 8.44
C ASN A 437 0.81 -18.77 7.47
N LYS A 438 -0.06 -19.40 6.67
CA LYS A 438 0.33 -20.35 5.62
C LYS A 438 -0.19 -19.89 4.26
N GLY A 439 0.43 -20.37 3.19
CA GLY A 439 -0.04 -20.23 1.81
C GLY A 439 -1.11 -21.26 1.46
N LEU A 440 -1.13 -21.66 0.20
CA LEU A 440 -1.95 -22.73 -0.34
C LEU A 440 -1.26 -24.08 -0.11
N LEU A 441 -1.94 -24.97 0.59
CA LEU A 441 -1.52 -26.36 0.76
C LEU A 441 -2.28 -27.25 -0.22
N VAL A 442 -1.55 -28.18 -0.85
CA VAL A 442 -2.09 -29.29 -1.62
C VAL A 442 -1.54 -30.57 -1.02
N ASN A 443 -2.42 -31.44 -0.52
CA ASN A 443 -2.00 -32.72 0.04
C ASN A 443 -1.68 -33.68 -1.13
N PRO A 444 -0.48 -34.30 -1.18
CA PRO A 444 -0.13 -35.26 -2.24
C PRO A 444 -1.10 -36.41 -2.46
N ASN A 445 -1.85 -36.83 -1.44
CA ASN A 445 -2.88 -37.86 -1.57
C ASN A 445 -4.10 -37.39 -2.38
N TYR A 446 -4.27 -36.07 -2.53
CA TYR A 446 -5.39 -35.43 -3.21
C TYR A 446 -4.88 -34.29 -4.10
N PRO A 447 -4.13 -34.58 -5.19
CA PRO A 447 -3.40 -33.58 -5.95
C PRO A 447 -4.29 -32.54 -6.64
N TYR A 448 -5.60 -32.79 -6.72
CA TYR A 448 -6.59 -31.87 -7.30
C TYR A 448 -7.33 -31.00 -6.25
N LEU A 449 -7.03 -31.19 -4.96
CA LEU A 449 -7.64 -30.49 -3.84
C LEU A 449 -6.65 -29.56 -3.16
N GLY A 450 -7.08 -28.33 -2.84
CA GLY A 450 -6.23 -27.36 -2.15
C GLY A 450 -6.94 -26.66 -0.99
N ALA A 451 -6.18 -26.21 0.01
CA ALA A 451 -6.69 -25.41 1.11
C ALA A 451 -5.79 -24.21 1.39
N SER A 452 -6.40 -23.06 1.60
CA SER A 452 -5.76 -21.94 2.30
C SER A 452 -6.49 -21.78 3.62
N ILE A 453 -5.74 -21.63 4.69
CA ILE A 453 -6.24 -21.42 6.05
C ILE A 453 -5.87 -20.00 6.49
N ASP A 454 -6.62 -19.44 7.44
CA ASP A 454 -6.29 -18.12 7.97
C ASP A 454 -5.11 -18.20 8.95
N SER A 455 -5.05 -19.26 9.77
CA SER A 455 -3.86 -19.55 10.57
C SER A 455 -3.72 -21.02 10.94
N PHE A 456 -2.48 -21.48 11.03
CA PHE A 456 -2.11 -22.74 11.68
C PHE A 456 -1.82 -22.46 13.17
N VAL A 457 -2.25 -23.34 14.07
CA VAL A 457 -2.04 -23.20 15.50
C VAL A 457 -1.26 -24.40 16.03
N SER A 458 -0.18 -24.13 16.74
CA SER A 458 0.49 -25.13 17.58
C SER A 458 0.36 -24.70 19.04
N CYS A 459 -0.16 -25.59 19.87
CA CYS A 459 -0.39 -25.35 21.29
C CYS A 459 0.02 -26.57 22.10
N GLN A 460 0.74 -26.35 23.20
CA GLN A 460 1.15 -27.44 24.09
C GLN A 460 -0.04 -28.16 24.75
N VAL A 461 -1.15 -27.46 24.99
CA VAL A 461 -2.33 -28.01 25.67
C VAL A 461 -3.32 -28.62 24.68
N CYS A 462 -3.56 -27.95 23.55
CA CYS A 462 -4.59 -28.35 22.58
C CYS A 462 -4.06 -29.20 21.42
N GLY A 463 -2.74 -29.33 21.28
CA GLY A 463 -2.10 -29.90 20.10
C GLY A 463 -2.11 -28.95 18.90
N CYS A 464 -1.94 -29.52 17.71
CA CYS A 464 -1.96 -28.77 16.46
C CYS A 464 -3.38 -28.72 15.86
N GLY A 465 -3.73 -27.59 15.28
CA GLY A 465 -4.99 -27.38 14.57
C GLY A 465 -4.93 -26.18 13.65
N ILE A 466 -6.07 -25.80 13.10
CA ILE A 466 -6.19 -24.65 12.20
C ILE A 466 -7.25 -23.67 12.69
N VAL A 467 -7.23 -22.46 12.16
CA VAL A 467 -8.17 -21.38 12.47
C VAL A 467 -8.77 -20.87 11.18
N GLU A 468 -10.10 -20.75 11.16
CA GLU A 468 -10.87 -20.17 10.07
C GLU A 468 -11.70 -19.00 10.65
N ILE A 469 -11.43 -17.79 10.17
CA ILE A 469 -11.97 -16.54 10.66
C ILE A 469 -12.98 -15.97 9.67
N LYS A 470 -14.18 -15.68 10.17
CA LYS A 470 -15.18 -14.89 9.47
C LYS A 470 -15.38 -13.55 10.16
N CYS A 471 -15.13 -12.48 9.40
CA CYS A 471 -15.45 -11.10 9.76
C CYS A 471 -16.74 -10.68 9.02
N PRO A 472 -17.95 -11.01 9.51
CA PRO A 472 -19.19 -10.70 8.79
C PRO A 472 -19.40 -9.20 8.62
N TYR A 473 -19.74 -8.77 7.41
CA TYR A 473 -20.02 -7.36 7.11
C TYR A 473 -21.48 -6.98 7.44
N GLY A 474 -22.46 -7.81 7.05
CA GLY A 474 -23.90 -7.49 7.13
C GLY A 474 -24.36 -6.46 6.10
N SER A 475 -25.65 -6.40 5.81
CA SER A 475 -26.21 -5.46 4.82
C SER A 475 -26.15 -4.02 5.33
N ASP A 476 -25.72 -3.08 4.48
CA ASP A 476 -25.78 -1.64 4.82
C ASP A 476 -27.22 -1.11 4.93
N LYS A 477 -28.22 -1.89 4.47
CA LYS A 477 -29.65 -1.56 4.62
C LYS A 477 -30.20 -1.89 6.00
N ASP A 478 -29.50 -2.74 6.77
CA ASP A 478 -29.93 -3.09 8.12
C ASP A 478 -29.51 -1.97 9.08
N GLU A 479 -30.41 -1.54 9.97
CA GLU A 479 -30.12 -0.51 10.98
C GLU A 479 -28.87 -0.89 11.82
N THR A 480 -28.77 -2.17 12.17
CA THR A 480 -27.61 -2.76 12.81
C THR A 480 -27.04 -3.87 11.94
N PRO A 481 -26.07 -3.61 11.04
CA PRO A 481 -25.45 -4.68 10.26
C PRO A 481 -24.67 -5.65 11.18
N TRP A 482 -24.51 -6.91 10.75
CA TRP A 482 -23.80 -7.96 11.53
C TRP A 482 -22.46 -7.49 12.13
N ARG A 483 -21.65 -6.72 11.38
CA ARG A 483 -20.36 -6.20 11.88
C ARG A 483 -20.44 -5.36 13.15
N LYS A 484 -21.62 -4.79 13.47
CA LYS A 484 -21.90 -3.93 14.63
C LYS A 484 -22.69 -4.63 15.74
N ARG A 485 -23.01 -5.91 15.60
CA ARG A 485 -23.71 -6.74 16.61
C ARG A 485 -22.73 -7.61 17.37
N GLN A 486 -23.12 -8.11 18.54
CA GLN A 486 -22.40 -9.23 19.15
C GLN A 486 -22.48 -10.47 18.23
N PRO A 487 -21.47 -11.36 18.18
CA PRO A 487 -21.51 -12.56 17.35
C PRO A 487 -22.78 -13.41 17.57
N GLN A 488 -23.20 -13.59 18.82
CA GLN A 488 -24.40 -14.31 19.20
C GLN A 488 -25.68 -13.65 18.66
N GLN A 489 -25.73 -12.31 18.62
CA GLN A 489 -26.87 -11.57 18.08
C GLN A 489 -26.94 -11.66 16.54
N CYS A 490 -25.84 -11.98 15.86
CA CYS A 490 -25.86 -12.21 14.41
C CYS A 490 -26.67 -13.47 14.05
N ALA A 491 -26.66 -14.49 14.90
CA ALA A 491 -27.40 -15.74 14.70
C ALA A 491 -28.93 -15.61 14.78
N LEU A 492 -29.45 -14.45 15.23
CA LEU A 492 -30.88 -14.15 15.12
C LEU A 492 -31.34 -14.01 13.66
N ASP A 493 -30.41 -13.71 12.75
CA ASP A 493 -30.68 -13.72 11.32
C ASP A 493 -30.51 -15.15 10.77
N VAL A 494 -31.58 -15.71 10.23
CA VAL A 494 -31.58 -17.06 9.63
C VAL A 494 -30.59 -17.21 8.48
N LYS A 495 -30.21 -16.11 7.80
CA LYS A 495 -29.21 -16.09 6.73
C LYS A 495 -27.77 -16.11 7.24
N PHE A 496 -27.56 -15.88 8.53
CA PHE A 496 -26.24 -15.97 9.15
C PHE A 496 -25.72 -17.41 9.11
N CYS A 497 -24.40 -17.58 9.03
CA CYS A 497 -23.79 -18.92 8.87
C CYS A 497 -23.87 -19.77 10.14
N CYS A 498 -24.06 -19.14 11.30
CA CYS A 498 -24.13 -19.79 12.60
C CYS A 498 -25.53 -19.70 13.21
N GLU A 499 -25.79 -20.54 14.20
CA GLU A 499 -26.98 -20.57 15.04
C GLU A 499 -26.61 -20.61 16.51
N LEU A 500 -27.57 -20.37 17.40
CA LEU A 500 -27.37 -20.49 18.83
C LEU A 500 -27.81 -21.86 19.31
N GLU A 501 -26.89 -22.60 19.91
CA GLU A 501 -27.17 -23.86 20.58
C GLU A 501 -26.70 -23.75 22.03
N ASN A 502 -27.62 -23.88 23.00
CA ASN A 502 -27.34 -23.74 24.43
C ASN A 502 -26.61 -22.42 24.78
N GLY A 503 -26.99 -21.32 24.13
CA GLY A 503 -26.40 -19.99 24.31
C GLY A 503 -25.02 -19.80 23.67
N LYS A 504 -24.45 -20.83 23.02
CA LYS A 504 -23.18 -20.75 22.29
C LYS A 504 -23.43 -20.63 20.79
N LEU A 505 -22.62 -19.81 20.13
CA LEU A 505 -22.68 -19.66 18.68
C LEU A 505 -22.00 -20.87 18.03
N LYS A 506 -22.73 -21.60 17.18
CA LYS A 506 -22.24 -22.76 16.45
C LYS A 506 -22.47 -22.63 14.95
N LEU A 507 -21.54 -23.11 14.15
CA LEU A 507 -21.64 -23.19 12.70
C LEU A 507 -22.71 -24.21 12.32
N LYS A 508 -23.67 -23.77 11.49
CA LYS A 508 -24.71 -24.67 10.99
C LYS A 508 -24.07 -25.83 10.23
N GLY A 509 -24.38 -27.07 10.60
CA GLY A 509 -23.76 -28.26 10.01
C GLY A 509 -23.96 -28.38 8.50
N ASN A 510 -25.09 -27.89 7.98
CA ASN A 510 -25.35 -27.85 6.54
C ASN A 510 -24.84 -26.57 5.86
N HIS A 511 -24.13 -25.66 6.53
CA HIS A 511 -23.63 -24.45 5.87
C HIS A 511 -22.36 -24.74 5.07
N LYS A 512 -22.12 -24.02 3.95
CA LYS A 512 -20.96 -24.25 3.07
C LYS A 512 -19.60 -24.16 3.78
N TYR A 513 -19.52 -23.38 4.86
CA TYR A 513 -18.30 -23.27 5.67
C TYR A 513 -17.99 -24.55 6.45
N MET A 514 -18.99 -25.40 6.76
CA MET A 514 -18.73 -26.70 7.40
C MET A 514 -17.91 -27.59 6.46
N PHE A 515 -18.34 -27.69 5.20
CA PHE A 515 -17.60 -28.38 4.14
C PHE A 515 -16.21 -27.76 3.90
N GLN A 516 -16.09 -26.43 4.01
CA GLN A 516 -14.79 -25.77 3.89
C GLN A 516 -13.83 -26.23 4.99
N VAL A 517 -14.23 -26.14 6.26
CA VAL A 517 -13.32 -26.44 7.37
C VAL A 517 -13.02 -27.93 7.50
N GLN A 518 -13.98 -28.81 7.21
CA GLN A 518 -13.74 -30.26 7.13
C GLN A 518 -12.74 -30.60 6.04
N GLY A 519 -12.83 -29.96 4.88
CA GLY A 519 -11.85 -30.09 3.81
C GLY A 519 -10.47 -29.56 4.18
N GLN A 520 -10.38 -28.42 4.87
CA GLN A 520 -9.10 -27.89 5.36
C GLN A 520 -8.46 -28.86 6.37
N MET A 521 -9.22 -29.39 7.33
CA MET A 521 -8.73 -30.37 8.31
C MET A 521 -8.23 -31.66 7.64
N ALA A 522 -8.97 -32.17 6.65
CA ALA A 522 -8.56 -33.35 5.90
C ALA A 522 -7.24 -33.15 5.15
N LEU A 523 -7.08 -32.00 4.47
CA LEU A 523 -5.87 -31.72 3.68
C LEU A 523 -4.65 -31.44 4.56
N TYR A 524 -4.84 -30.74 5.69
CA TYR A 524 -3.78 -30.48 6.67
C TYR A 524 -3.51 -31.65 7.63
N GLU A 525 -4.36 -32.68 7.61
CA GLU A 525 -4.29 -33.85 8.50
C GLU A 525 -4.29 -33.45 9.99
N VAL A 526 -5.16 -32.50 10.35
CA VAL A 526 -5.32 -32.01 11.72
C VAL A 526 -6.66 -32.41 12.32
N PRO A 527 -6.73 -32.66 13.64
CA PRO A 527 -7.94 -33.20 14.28
C PRO A 527 -9.05 -32.16 14.52
N TRP A 528 -8.73 -30.87 14.47
CA TRP A 528 -9.69 -29.81 14.78
C TRP A 528 -9.39 -28.48 14.09
N VAL A 529 -10.44 -27.66 14.01
CA VAL A 529 -10.44 -26.27 13.56
C VAL A 529 -11.16 -25.40 14.58
N ASP A 530 -10.56 -24.26 14.92
CA ASP A 530 -11.26 -23.22 15.66
C ASP A 530 -11.91 -22.26 14.65
N PHE A 531 -13.24 -22.37 14.52
CA PHE A 531 -14.06 -21.49 13.70
C PHE A 531 -14.38 -20.21 14.47
N VAL A 532 -13.89 -19.09 13.96
CA VAL A 532 -13.93 -17.79 14.64
C VAL A 532 -14.89 -16.86 13.92
N VAL A 533 -15.84 -16.29 14.65
CA VAL A 533 -16.66 -15.18 14.20
C VAL A 533 -16.24 -13.92 14.93
N TRP A 534 -15.71 -12.95 14.18
CA TRP A 534 -15.24 -11.68 14.73
C TRP A 534 -16.07 -10.49 14.24
N THR A 535 -16.53 -9.67 15.19
CA THR A 535 -17.28 -8.44 14.93
C THR A 535 -16.62 -7.27 15.66
N THR A 536 -17.05 -6.04 15.39
CA THR A 536 -16.58 -4.88 16.17
C THR A 536 -17.06 -4.86 17.62
N LYS A 537 -17.92 -5.81 18.02
CA LYS A 537 -18.47 -5.91 19.39
C LYS A 537 -17.91 -7.07 20.19
N GLY A 538 -17.23 -8.02 19.54
CA GLY A 538 -16.62 -9.16 20.19
C GLY A 538 -16.30 -10.30 19.23
N ILE A 539 -15.76 -11.36 19.82
CA ILE A 539 -15.31 -12.59 19.16
C ILE A 539 -16.03 -13.81 19.74
N SER A 540 -16.36 -14.76 18.88
CA SER A 540 -16.84 -16.09 19.28
C SER A 540 -15.98 -17.14 18.61
N VAL A 541 -15.63 -18.19 19.36
CA VAL A 541 -14.80 -19.30 18.89
C VAL A 541 -15.54 -20.60 19.15
N GLU A 542 -15.68 -21.40 18.11
CA GLU A 542 -16.19 -22.77 18.18
C GLU A 542 -15.09 -23.73 17.70
N ARG A 543 -14.73 -24.70 18.54
CA ARG A 543 -13.88 -25.80 18.11
C ARG A 543 -14.73 -26.86 17.44
N ILE A 544 -14.40 -27.17 16.18
CA ILE A 544 -15.04 -28.22 15.38
C ILE A 544 -14.03 -29.34 15.18
N SER A 545 -14.43 -30.57 15.46
CA SER A 545 -13.61 -31.77 15.25
C SER A 545 -13.74 -32.26 13.80
N PHE A 546 -12.69 -32.92 13.32
CA PHE A 546 -12.72 -33.61 12.04
C PHE A 546 -13.79 -34.73 12.03
N ASP A 547 -14.61 -34.74 10.99
CA ASP A 547 -15.65 -35.75 10.76
C ASP A 547 -15.27 -36.59 9.55
N GLU A 548 -14.76 -37.79 9.81
CA GLU A 548 -14.28 -38.72 8.79
C GLU A 548 -15.42 -39.21 7.87
N ALA A 549 -16.63 -39.39 8.39
CA ALA A 549 -17.77 -39.86 7.61
C ALA A 549 -18.23 -38.78 6.63
N LEU A 550 -18.32 -37.54 7.10
CA LEU A 550 -18.62 -36.39 6.24
C LEU A 550 -17.52 -36.18 5.19
N TRP A 551 -16.24 -36.29 5.58
CA TRP A 551 -15.14 -36.18 4.63
C TRP A 551 -15.19 -37.24 3.53
N LYS A 552 -15.52 -38.50 3.85
CA LYS A 552 -15.67 -39.57 2.84
C LYS A 552 -16.74 -39.25 1.80
N ASP A 553 -17.91 -38.77 2.22
CA ASP A 553 -18.98 -38.33 1.30
C ASP A 553 -18.54 -37.13 0.44
N MET A 554 -17.87 -36.15 1.07
CA MET A 554 -17.33 -34.99 0.37
C MET A 554 -16.32 -35.38 -0.70
N LEU A 555 -15.33 -36.21 -0.33
CA LEU A 555 -14.25 -36.63 -1.21
C LEU A 555 -14.80 -37.32 -2.47
N PHE A 556 -15.81 -38.19 -2.32
CA PHE A 556 -16.47 -38.84 -3.45
C PHE A 556 -17.06 -37.81 -4.43
N LYS A 557 -17.79 -36.81 -3.91
CA LYS A 557 -18.41 -35.76 -4.72
C LYS A 557 -17.39 -34.83 -5.37
N LEU A 558 -16.34 -34.47 -4.63
CA LEU A 558 -15.24 -33.61 -5.12
C LEU A 558 -14.46 -34.31 -6.25
N ASN A 559 -14.12 -35.58 -6.06
CA ASN A 559 -13.44 -36.40 -7.08
C ASN A 559 -14.29 -36.49 -8.35
N SER A 560 -15.56 -36.85 -8.21
CA SER A 560 -16.49 -36.94 -9.33
C SER A 560 -16.63 -35.61 -10.08
N PHE A 561 -16.74 -34.49 -9.36
CA PHE A 561 -16.84 -33.18 -10.00
C PHE A 561 -15.56 -32.79 -10.72
N TYR A 562 -14.39 -33.00 -10.12
CA TYR A 562 -13.11 -32.67 -10.75
C TYR A 562 -12.91 -33.48 -12.04
N LEU A 563 -13.11 -34.80 -11.97
CA LEU A 563 -12.99 -35.72 -13.11
C LEU A 563 -13.97 -35.40 -14.24
N ASN A 564 -15.23 -35.07 -13.91
CA ASN A 564 -16.28 -34.92 -14.91
C ASN A 564 -16.52 -33.46 -15.34
N SER A 565 -15.89 -32.46 -14.72
CA SER A 565 -16.14 -31.05 -15.04
C SER A 565 -14.87 -30.23 -15.21
N ILE A 566 -13.87 -30.38 -14.33
CA ILE A 566 -12.64 -29.59 -14.39
C ILE A 566 -11.68 -30.14 -15.44
N ILE A 567 -11.36 -31.44 -15.38
CA ILE A 567 -10.46 -32.08 -16.35
C ILE A 567 -10.96 -31.92 -17.80
N PRO A 568 -12.26 -32.16 -18.12
CA PRO A 568 -12.77 -31.93 -19.47
C PRO A 568 -12.60 -30.48 -19.95
N GLU A 569 -12.65 -29.50 -19.05
CA GLU A 569 -12.37 -28.10 -19.41
C GLU A 569 -10.88 -27.87 -19.68
N PHE A 570 -9.96 -28.51 -18.95
CA PHE A 570 -8.53 -28.45 -19.30
C PHE A 570 -8.28 -28.91 -20.73
N PHE A 571 -8.88 -30.05 -21.10
CA PHE A 571 -8.72 -30.62 -22.44
C PHE A 571 -9.57 -29.93 -23.52
N SER A 572 -10.43 -28.95 -23.22
CA SER A 572 -11.31 -28.35 -24.24
C SER A 572 -11.32 -26.83 -24.28
N CYS A 573 -11.02 -26.16 -23.17
CA CYS A 573 -11.03 -24.71 -23.01
C CYS A 573 -12.35 -24.07 -23.54
N ARG A 574 -13.47 -24.78 -23.46
CA ARG A 574 -14.75 -24.33 -24.04
C ARG A 574 -15.38 -23.26 -23.17
N VAL A 575 -15.42 -23.49 -21.87
CA VAL A 575 -15.97 -22.56 -20.89
C VAL A 575 -15.14 -21.27 -20.86
N LYS A 576 -13.81 -21.37 -20.98
CA LYS A 576 -12.90 -20.21 -21.14
C LYS A 576 -13.29 -19.33 -22.34
N ARG A 577 -13.72 -19.95 -23.43
CA ARG A 577 -14.15 -19.28 -24.68
C ARG A 577 -15.64 -18.91 -24.70
N GLY A 578 -16.33 -19.00 -23.55
CA GLY A 578 -17.76 -18.67 -23.44
C GLY A 578 -18.72 -19.70 -24.03
N LYS A 579 -18.24 -20.90 -24.37
CA LYS A 579 -19.07 -22.02 -24.86
C LYS A 579 -19.50 -22.93 -23.71
N THR A 580 -20.53 -23.74 -23.94
CA THR A 580 -20.91 -24.77 -22.97
C THR A 580 -19.87 -25.89 -22.96
N LEU A 581 -19.56 -26.43 -21.78
CA LEU A 581 -18.60 -27.55 -21.66
C LEU A 581 -19.06 -28.75 -22.49
N PHE A 582 -20.31 -29.16 -22.27
CA PHE A 582 -20.94 -30.25 -22.99
C PHE A 582 -21.80 -29.73 -24.14
N LEU A 583 -21.75 -30.45 -25.27
CA LEU A 583 -22.59 -30.18 -26.42
C LEU A 583 -24.06 -30.47 -26.09
N ASN A 584 -24.96 -29.63 -26.61
CA ASN A 584 -26.39 -29.93 -26.56
C ASN A 584 -26.70 -31.13 -27.45
N GLU A 585 -27.60 -32.03 -27.00
CA GLU A 585 -27.98 -33.25 -27.72
C GLU A 585 -28.45 -33.00 -29.16
N LYS A 586 -28.99 -31.81 -29.46
CA LYS A 586 -29.42 -31.41 -30.82
C LYS A 586 -28.23 -31.24 -31.79
N LEU A 587 -27.06 -30.81 -31.33
CA LEU A 587 -25.88 -30.62 -32.18
C LEU A 587 -25.17 -31.95 -32.50
N LEU A 588 -25.20 -32.90 -31.56
CA LEU A 588 -24.63 -34.25 -31.75
C LEU A 588 -25.38 -35.07 -32.82
N LYS A 589 -26.68 -34.83 -33.00
CA LYS A 589 -27.49 -35.51 -34.03
C LYS A 589 -27.16 -35.06 -35.46
N ASN A 590 -26.75 -33.79 -35.66
CA ASN A 590 -26.45 -33.27 -36.99
C ASN A 590 -25.08 -33.71 -37.54
N HIS A 591 -24.17 -34.17 -36.67
CA HIS A 591 -22.83 -34.65 -37.08
C HIS A 591 -22.72 -36.17 -37.24
N LYS A 592 -23.79 -36.93 -36.96
CA LYS A 592 -23.88 -38.37 -37.28
C LYS A 592 -24.42 -38.65 -38.70
N LEU A 593 -24.67 -37.61 -39.50
CA LEU A 593 -25.26 -37.68 -40.85
C LEU A 593 -24.28 -37.26 -41.97
N ILE A 594 -22.96 -37.21 -41.71
CA ILE A 594 -21.94 -36.98 -42.74
C ILE A 594 -20.92 -38.11 -42.71
#